data_AF-A0A5P1FW95-F1
#
_entry.id   AF-A0A5P1FW95-F1
#
_cell.length_a   1.000
_cell.length_b   1.000
_cell.length_c   1.000
_cell.angle_alpha   90.00
_cell.angle_beta   90.00
_cell.angle_gamma   90.00
#
_symmetry.space_group_name_H-M   'P 1'
#
loop_
_entity.id
_entity.type
_entity.pdbx_description
1 polymer ?
#
loop_
_entity_poly.entity_id
_entity_poly.type
_entity_poly.pdbx_seq_one_letter_code
_entity_poly.pdbx_strand_id
1 'polypeptide(L)'
;MGNCGTREDSVVAAVHAQVQQLYMFPVSVKSTPSENPIKGMIKAPPHRSAWDETNRRHWILFDGVNNLQVTGGGIINGNGQIWWKNSCKINKYLPCKNAPTAITFYGSNNLVVENLKVKNSQQIHEQFEKCTNFRASYLSITAPENSPNTDGIHITSTQNINLDHCNIGTGDDCISIVDGAQTVKATNISCGPGHGIKYMTP
;
A
#
# COMPACT_ATOMS: atom_id res chain seq x y z
N MET A 1 -6.74 32.86 1.25
CA MET A 1 -7.68 31.91 1.90
C MET A 1 -8.43 31.22 0.78
N GLY A 2 -7.98 30.03 0.37
CA GLY A 2 -8.57 29.25 -0.71
C GLY A 2 -9.16 27.97 -0.15
N ASN A 3 -10.44 27.73 -0.44
CA ASN A 3 -11.29 26.67 0.10
C ASN A 3 -10.64 25.28 0.04
N CYS A 4 -10.58 24.62 1.19
CA CYS A 4 -10.36 23.18 1.30
C CYS A 4 -11.67 22.48 0.89
N GLY A 5 -11.64 21.73 -0.20
CA GLY A 5 -12.77 20.95 -0.70
C GLY A 5 -13.26 19.97 0.36
N THR A 6 -14.58 19.89 0.50
CA THR A 6 -15.31 19.08 1.46
C THR A 6 -15.18 17.58 1.21
N ARG A 7 -15.35 16.84 2.31
CA ARG A 7 -15.48 15.38 2.42
C ARG A 7 -16.44 14.76 1.39
N GLU A 8 -16.05 13.53 1.01
CA GLU A 8 -16.76 12.50 0.24
C GLU A 8 -16.72 12.62 -1.29
N ASP A 9 -16.27 11.50 -1.87
CA ASP A 9 -16.27 11.07 -3.26
C ASP A 9 -15.25 11.69 -4.24
N SER A 10 -14.32 10.82 -4.68
CA SER A 10 -13.26 11.03 -5.67
C SER A 10 -11.95 11.64 -5.13
N VAL A 11 -11.18 10.86 -4.38
CA VAL A 11 -9.75 11.16 -4.19
C VAL A 11 -8.92 10.24 -5.07
N VAL A 12 -8.79 10.64 -6.34
CA VAL A 12 -7.57 10.38 -7.07
C VAL A 12 -7.00 11.70 -7.47
N ALA A 13 -5.91 12.03 -6.78
CA ALA A 13 -5.16 13.23 -7.02
C ALA A 13 -4.44 13.09 -8.38
N ALA A 14 -5.07 13.57 -9.45
CA ALA A 14 -4.35 14.06 -10.61
C ALA A 14 -3.60 15.31 -10.14
N VAL A 15 -2.39 15.12 -9.58
CA VAL A 15 -1.58 16.24 -9.11
C VAL A 15 -1.11 17.02 -10.34
N HIS A 16 -1.85 18.07 -10.69
CA HIS A 16 -1.47 19.05 -11.69
C HIS A 16 -0.14 19.69 -11.25
N ALA A 17 0.71 20.02 -12.22
CA ALA A 17 2.16 20.25 -12.13
C ALA A 17 2.65 21.41 -11.24
N GLN A 18 1.93 21.80 -10.19
CA GLN A 18 2.31 22.86 -9.24
C GLN A 18 2.51 22.35 -7.80
N VAL A 19 2.12 21.10 -7.47
CA VAL A 19 2.35 20.52 -6.14
C VAL A 19 3.27 19.30 -6.28
N GLN A 20 4.57 19.49 -6.05
CA GLN A 20 5.55 18.40 -6.19
C GLN A 20 5.41 17.33 -5.09
N GLN A 21 4.68 17.65 -4.01
CA GLN A 21 4.44 16.76 -2.87
C GLN A 21 3.15 17.14 -2.11
N LEU A 22 2.26 16.17 -1.89
CA LEU A 22 1.01 16.33 -1.12
C LEU A 22 1.03 15.48 0.14
N TYR A 23 0.70 16.04 1.30
CA TYR A 23 0.38 15.24 2.49
C TYR A 23 -1.09 14.84 2.46
N MET A 24 -1.37 13.55 2.60
CA MET A 24 -2.73 13.02 2.52
C MET A 24 -3.06 12.25 3.80
N PHE A 25 -4.14 12.66 4.46
CA PHE A 25 -4.67 11.98 5.64
C PHE A 25 -5.25 10.60 5.28
N PRO A 26 -5.50 9.73 6.28
CA PRO A 26 -6.17 8.46 6.04
C PRO A 26 -7.51 8.63 5.33
N VAL A 27 -7.75 7.81 4.31
CA VAL A 27 -8.92 7.92 3.44
C VAL A 27 -9.43 6.54 3.04
N SER A 28 -10.75 6.41 2.97
CA SER A 28 -11.44 5.27 2.37
C SER A 28 -12.15 5.75 1.10
N VAL A 29 -11.89 5.06 0.00
CA VAL A 29 -12.40 5.31 -1.34
C VAL A 29 -13.37 4.18 -1.67
N LYS A 30 -14.65 4.52 -1.74
CA LYS A 30 -15.73 3.59 -2.10
C LYS A 30 -16.16 3.71 -3.56
N SER A 31 -15.86 4.83 -4.19
CA SER A 31 -16.13 5.11 -5.59
C SER A 31 -15.06 6.03 -6.14
N THR A 32 -14.66 5.78 -7.38
CA THR A 32 -13.64 6.54 -8.11
C THR A 32 -13.79 6.29 -9.61
N PRO A 33 -13.34 7.19 -10.49
CA PRO A 33 -13.27 6.90 -11.93
C PRO A 33 -12.52 5.60 -12.22
N SER A 34 -12.71 4.98 -13.38
CA SER A 34 -12.00 3.73 -13.72
C SER A 34 -10.48 3.92 -13.86
N GLU A 35 -10.04 5.10 -14.30
CA GLU A 35 -8.62 5.42 -14.50
C GLU A 35 -8.16 6.46 -13.50
N ASN A 36 -7.07 6.15 -12.81
CA ASN A 36 -6.59 6.95 -11.71
C ASN A 36 -5.08 7.13 -11.77
N PRO A 37 -4.60 8.07 -12.60
CA PRO A 37 -3.18 8.36 -12.72
C PRO A 37 -2.69 9.14 -11.49
N ILE A 38 -1.85 8.50 -10.68
CA ILE A 38 -1.08 9.12 -9.62
C ILE A 38 0.20 9.66 -10.22
N LYS A 39 0.32 11.00 -10.19
CA LYS A 39 1.52 11.74 -10.61
C LYS A 39 2.12 12.46 -9.40
N GLY A 40 3.43 12.71 -9.42
CA GLY A 40 4.12 13.39 -8.32
C GLY A 40 4.29 12.50 -7.08
N MET A 41 4.30 13.10 -5.89
CA MET A 41 4.49 12.37 -4.62
C MET A 41 3.34 12.63 -3.63
N ILE A 42 2.72 11.56 -3.14
CA ILE A 42 1.78 11.57 -2.03
C ILE A 42 2.51 11.05 -0.78
N LYS A 43 2.37 11.75 0.35
CA LYS A 43 3.00 11.40 1.63
C LYS A 43 1.98 11.23 2.74
N ALA A 44 2.21 10.23 3.58
CA ALA A 44 1.45 10.08 4.81
C ALA A 44 1.80 11.20 5.81
N PRO A 45 0.88 11.55 6.72
CA PRO A 45 1.13 12.57 7.73
C PRO A 45 2.35 12.19 8.60
N PRO A 46 3.20 13.17 8.98
CA PRO A 46 4.44 12.91 9.71
C PRO A 46 4.26 12.58 11.20
N HIS A 47 3.04 12.68 11.73
CA HIS A 47 2.75 12.46 13.14
C HIS A 47 1.72 11.35 13.31
N ARG A 48 1.94 10.46 14.31
CA ARG A 48 0.99 9.37 14.64
C ARG A 48 -0.36 9.89 15.15
N SER A 49 -0.42 11.13 15.67
CA SER A 49 -1.66 11.77 16.12
C SER A 49 -2.64 12.10 14.98
N ALA A 50 -2.21 12.03 13.71
CA ALA A 50 -3.09 12.17 12.55
C ALA A 50 -3.94 10.92 12.26
N TRP A 51 -3.82 9.88 13.09
CA TRP A 51 -4.43 8.57 12.90
C TRP A 51 -5.33 8.23 14.08
N ASP A 52 -6.48 7.64 13.80
CA ASP A 52 -7.37 7.10 14.83
C ASP A 52 -6.73 5.88 15.50
N GLU A 53 -6.46 5.95 16.81
CA GLU A 53 -5.83 4.85 17.52
C GLU A 53 -6.61 3.53 17.46
N THR A 54 -7.94 3.61 17.30
CA THR A 54 -8.83 2.44 17.22
C THR A 54 -8.95 1.87 15.81
N ASN A 55 -8.74 2.69 14.77
CA ASN A 55 -8.92 2.29 13.37
C ASN A 55 -7.84 2.88 12.43
N ARG A 56 -6.57 2.64 12.74
CA ARG A 56 -5.40 3.10 11.95
C ARG A 56 -4.80 2.06 11.01
N ARG A 57 -5.50 0.96 10.74
CA ARG A 57 -4.90 -0.14 9.94
C ARG A 57 -4.69 0.24 8.48
N HIS A 58 -5.38 1.25 7.96
CA HIS A 58 -5.32 1.61 6.55
C HIS A 58 -4.99 3.08 6.37
N TRP A 59 -4.05 3.38 5.48
CA TRP A 59 -3.82 4.73 4.98
C TRP A 59 -4.75 5.07 3.82
N ILE A 60 -4.57 4.37 2.70
CA ILE A 60 -5.39 4.51 1.50
C ILE A 60 -6.14 3.20 1.33
N LEU A 61 -7.42 3.21 1.66
CA LEU A 61 -8.29 2.05 1.54
C LEU A 61 -9.19 2.20 0.31
N PHE A 62 -9.12 1.26 -0.63
CA PHE A 62 -10.14 1.06 -1.65
C PHE A 62 -11.07 -0.05 -1.16
N ASP A 63 -12.32 0.31 -0.87
CA ASP A 63 -13.32 -0.57 -0.23
C ASP A 63 -14.47 -0.84 -1.20
N GLY A 64 -14.50 -2.06 -1.77
CA GLY A 64 -15.54 -2.48 -2.71
C GLY A 64 -15.44 -1.84 -4.10
N VAL A 65 -14.26 -1.35 -4.49
CA VAL A 65 -14.07 -0.66 -5.78
C VAL A 65 -13.80 -1.68 -6.88
N ASN A 66 -14.47 -1.54 -8.03
CA ASN A 66 -14.33 -2.47 -9.15
C ASN A 66 -13.89 -1.76 -10.43
N ASN A 67 -13.17 -2.47 -11.32
CA ASN A 67 -12.72 -1.98 -12.62
C ASN A 67 -11.83 -0.72 -12.50
N LEU A 68 -10.87 -0.78 -11.58
CA LEU A 68 -9.99 0.32 -11.22
C LEU A 68 -8.59 0.09 -11.78
N GLN A 69 -8.04 1.12 -12.43
CA GLN A 69 -6.65 1.21 -12.85
C GLN A 69 -5.95 2.33 -12.09
N VAL A 70 -4.91 2.00 -11.31
CA VAL A 70 -4.04 2.96 -10.63
C VAL A 70 -2.69 2.97 -11.34
N THR A 71 -2.34 4.10 -11.95
CA THR A 71 -1.15 4.21 -12.83
C THR A 71 -0.41 5.54 -12.63
N GLY A 72 0.52 5.90 -13.52
CA GLY A 72 0.97 7.29 -13.67
C GLY A 72 2.40 7.61 -13.23
N GLY A 73 3.16 6.63 -12.74
CA GLY A 73 4.60 6.80 -12.42
C GLY A 73 4.87 7.54 -11.09
N GLY A 74 3.83 7.89 -10.34
CA GLY A 74 3.92 8.62 -9.09
C GLY A 74 4.51 7.81 -7.92
N ILE A 75 4.72 8.52 -6.81
CA ILE A 75 5.30 7.98 -5.58
C ILE A 75 4.28 8.08 -4.44
N ILE A 76 3.99 6.96 -3.80
CA ILE A 76 3.25 6.88 -2.54
C ILE A 76 4.26 6.61 -1.42
N ASN A 77 4.42 7.56 -0.49
CA ASN A 77 5.41 7.48 0.58
C ASN A 77 4.72 7.44 1.95
N GLY A 78 4.77 6.29 2.61
CA GLY A 78 4.12 6.03 3.90
C GLY A 78 4.76 6.73 5.08
N ASN A 79 5.92 7.39 4.91
CA ASN A 79 6.60 8.12 5.97
C ASN A 79 6.81 7.25 7.24
N GLY A 80 7.15 5.98 7.05
CA GLY A 80 7.08 4.90 8.05
C GLY A 80 8.03 5.03 9.24
N GLN A 81 9.06 5.88 9.18
CA GLN A 81 10.10 5.96 10.21
C GLN A 81 9.54 6.19 11.63
N ILE A 82 8.51 7.04 11.76
CA ILE A 82 7.87 7.29 13.06
C ILE A 82 7.16 6.06 13.60
N TRP A 83 6.64 5.19 12.74
CA TRP A 83 6.00 3.94 13.12
C TRP A 83 7.03 2.89 13.53
N TRP A 84 8.09 2.73 12.74
CA TRP A 84 9.15 1.77 13.01
C TRP A 84 9.85 2.03 14.35
N LYS A 85 10.18 3.30 14.64
CA LYS A 85 10.76 3.71 15.94
C LYS A 85 9.86 3.39 17.14
N ASN A 86 8.56 3.28 16.93
CA ASN A 86 7.57 3.01 17.96
C ASN A 86 7.00 1.57 17.88
N SER A 87 7.67 0.68 17.16
CA SER A 87 7.27 -0.73 17.03
C SER A 87 7.86 -1.58 18.16
N CYS A 88 7.06 -2.50 18.68
CA CYS A 88 7.54 -3.50 19.64
C CYS A 88 8.59 -4.47 19.05
N LYS A 89 8.68 -4.56 17.71
CA LYS A 89 9.71 -5.35 17.04
C LYS A 89 11.10 -4.74 17.16
N ILE A 90 11.17 -3.42 17.25
CA ILE A 90 12.42 -2.66 17.47
C ILE A 90 12.67 -2.44 18.96
N ASN A 91 11.66 -2.02 19.72
CA ASN A 91 11.75 -1.83 21.16
C ASN A 91 10.75 -2.72 21.90
N LYS A 92 11.24 -3.82 22.49
CA LYS A 92 10.42 -4.84 23.18
C LYS A 92 9.65 -4.32 24.40
N TYR A 93 10.01 -3.16 24.94
CA TYR A 93 9.29 -2.52 26.06
C TYR A 93 8.03 -1.78 25.60
N LEU A 94 7.84 -1.56 24.29
CA LEU A 94 6.64 -0.94 23.75
C LEU A 94 5.54 -1.98 23.52
N PRO A 95 4.26 -1.60 23.69
CA PRO A 95 3.15 -2.50 23.35
C PRO A 95 3.16 -2.84 21.87
N CYS A 96 2.93 -4.11 21.54
CA CYS A 96 2.75 -4.54 20.16
C CYS A 96 1.43 -4.01 19.62
N LYS A 97 1.55 -3.11 18.64
CA LYS A 97 0.48 -2.29 18.14
C LYS A 97 0.65 -2.18 16.63
N ASN A 98 -0.39 -2.49 15.86
CA ASN A 98 -0.35 -2.41 14.40
C ASN A 98 -0.11 -0.98 13.94
N ALA A 99 0.52 -0.85 12.77
CA ALA A 99 0.71 0.39 12.05
C ALA A 99 -0.09 0.35 10.72
N PRO A 100 -0.28 1.49 10.04
CA PRO A 100 -1.05 1.51 8.80
C PRO A 100 -0.40 0.70 7.67
N THR A 101 -1.22 0.00 6.89
CA THR A 101 -0.88 -0.41 5.53
C THR A 101 -1.00 0.79 4.60
N ALA A 102 -0.02 1.00 3.71
CA ALA A 102 0.01 2.18 2.86
C ALA A 102 -1.11 2.18 1.80
N ILE A 103 -1.35 1.05 1.14
CA ILE A 103 -2.45 0.89 0.18
C ILE A 103 -3.14 -0.44 0.45
N THR A 104 -4.45 -0.41 0.67
CA THR A 104 -5.27 -1.61 0.85
C THR A 104 -6.38 -1.63 -0.18
N PHE A 105 -6.51 -2.74 -0.90
CA PHE A 105 -7.69 -3.07 -1.69
C PHE A 105 -8.46 -4.15 -0.93
N TYR A 106 -9.68 -3.82 -0.54
CA TYR A 106 -10.57 -4.69 0.20
C TYR A 106 -11.84 -4.94 -0.60
N GLY A 107 -12.23 -6.21 -0.77
CA GLY A 107 -13.49 -6.56 -1.44
C GLY A 107 -13.62 -6.06 -2.89
N SER A 108 -12.48 -5.80 -3.54
CA SER A 108 -12.39 -5.06 -4.80
C SER A 108 -12.03 -5.98 -5.97
N ASN A 109 -12.57 -5.75 -7.17
CA ASN A 109 -12.41 -6.68 -8.29
C ASN A 109 -11.98 -6.01 -9.59
N ASN A 110 -11.31 -6.77 -10.47
CA ASN A 110 -10.81 -6.30 -11.77
C ASN A 110 -9.91 -5.07 -11.60
N LEU A 111 -8.80 -5.27 -10.89
CA LEU A 111 -7.88 -4.22 -10.50
C LEU A 111 -6.60 -4.28 -11.34
N VAL A 112 -6.12 -3.11 -11.79
CA VAL A 112 -4.81 -2.94 -12.42
C VAL A 112 -4.02 -1.90 -11.64
N VAL A 113 -2.84 -2.27 -11.14
CA VAL A 113 -1.91 -1.34 -10.51
C VAL A 113 -0.61 -1.41 -11.31
N GLU A 114 -0.24 -0.30 -11.95
CA GLU A 114 0.88 -0.33 -12.90
C GLU A 114 1.77 0.91 -12.79
N ASN A 115 3.09 0.70 -12.89
CA ASN A 115 4.07 1.79 -12.95
C ASN A 115 3.91 2.76 -11.77
N LEU A 116 4.07 2.24 -10.55
CA LEU A 116 4.01 3.01 -9.30
C LEU A 116 5.23 2.74 -8.44
N LYS A 117 5.56 3.74 -7.60
CA LYS A 117 6.59 3.63 -6.57
C LYS A 117 5.94 3.71 -5.20
N VAL A 118 6.07 2.68 -4.36
CA VAL A 118 5.59 2.70 -2.98
C VAL A 118 6.79 2.66 -2.05
N LYS A 119 6.94 3.67 -1.20
CA LYS A 119 8.12 3.87 -0.36
C LYS A 119 7.76 3.95 1.11
N ASN A 120 8.60 3.33 1.95
CA ASN A 120 8.61 3.52 3.39
C ASN A 120 7.21 3.42 4.00
N SER A 121 6.47 2.36 3.68
CA SER A 121 5.20 2.07 4.34
C SER A 121 5.36 2.00 5.85
N GLN A 122 4.29 2.29 6.57
CA GLN A 122 4.27 2.28 8.02
C GLN A 122 4.33 0.84 8.56
N GLN A 123 3.59 -0.06 7.91
CA GLN A 123 3.68 -1.51 8.03
C GLN A 123 3.76 -2.11 6.62
N ILE A 124 2.69 -2.63 6.04
CA ILE A 124 2.67 -3.23 4.69
C ILE A 124 2.60 -2.14 3.59
N HIS A 125 3.24 -2.35 2.44
CA HIS A 125 3.14 -1.41 1.31
C HIS A 125 1.82 -1.57 0.54
N GLU A 126 1.55 -2.75 0.01
CA GLU A 126 0.31 -3.05 -0.72
C GLU A 126 -0.36 -4.30 -0.16
N GLN A 127 -1.67 -4.21 0.09
CA GLN A 127 -2.46 -5.34 0.58
C GLN A 127 -3.68 -5.56 -0.31
N PHE A 128 -3.90 -6.83 -0.66
CA PHE A 128 -5.09 -7.31 -1.36
C PHE A 128 -5.82 -8.30 -0.45
N GLU A 129 -7.02 -7.92 -0.04
CA GLU A 129 -7.85 -8.71 0.86
C GLU A 129 -9.24 -8.90 0.24
N LYS A 130 -9.68 -10.16 0.13
CA LYS A 130 -11.01 -10.50 -0.42
C LYS A 130 -11.25 -9.94 -1.83
N CYS A 131 -10.21 -9.88 -2.65
CA CYS A 131 -10.26 -9.33 -4.00
C CYS A 131 -10.31 -10.45 -5.06
N THR A 132 -10.71 -10.12 -6.30
CA THR A 132 -10.68 -11.06 -7.44
C THR A 132 -10.17 -10.38 -8.71
N ASN A 133 -9.36 -11.08 -9.51
CA ASN A 133 -8.79 -10.60 -10.78
C ASN A 133 -7.95 -9.34 -10.59
N PHE A 134 -6.71 -9.54 -10.16
CA PHE A 134 -5.78 -8.45 -9.90
C PHE A 134 -4.52 -8.59 -10.76
N ARG A 135 -4.09 -7.47 -11.36
CA ARG A 135 -2.80 -7.34 -12.03
C ARG A 135 -1.98 -6.23 -11.40
N ALA A 136 -0.76 -6.55 -10.97
CA ALA A 136 0.26 -5.58 -10.62
C ALA A 136 1.45 -5.69 -11.57
N SER A 137 1.86 -4.59 -12.19
CA SER A 137 3.06 -4.59 -13.03
C SER A 137 3.95 -3.35 -12.91
N TYR A 138 5.25 -3.53 -13.14
CA TYR A 138 6.23 -2.44 -13.11
C TYR A 138 6.24 -1.64 -11.80
N LEU A 139 6.07 -2.34 -10.67
CA LEU A 139 6.09 -1.72 -9.34
C LEU A 139 7.51 -1.61 -8.80
N SER A 140 7.81 -0.52 -8.11
CA SER A 140 9.01 -0.36 -7.32
C SER A 140 8.63 -0.11 -5.86
N ILE A 141 8.85 -1.10 -5.01
CA ILE A 141 8.50 -1.06 -3.58
C ILE A 141 9.79 -1.03 -2.76
N THR A 142 9.96 -0.03 -1.90
CA THR A 142 11.21 0.15 -1.16
C THR A 142 11.02 0.61 0.29
N ALA A 143 11.65 -0.09 1.23
CA ALA A 143 11.88 0.35 2.60
C ALA A 143 13.27 -0.13 3.09
N PRO A 144 13.85 0.47 4.15
CA PRO A 144 15.11 -0.01 4.72
C PRO A 144 15.03 -1.48 5.16
N GLU A 145 16.13 -2.22 5.05
CA GLU A 145 16.20 -3.64 5.47
C GLU A 145 15.82 -3.86 6.94
N ASN A 146 16.02 -2.87 7.80
CA ASN A 146 15.70 -2.95 9.22
C ASN A 146 14.31 -2.38 9.58
N SER A 147 13.47 -2.04 8.60
CA SER A 147 12.10 -1.61 8.90
C SER A 147 11.22 -2.81 9.28
N PRO A 148 10.59 -2.80 10.46
CA PRO A 148 9.87 -3.97 10.97
C PRO A 148 8.53 -4.17 10.24
N ASN A 149 8.22 -5.41 9.83
CA ASN A 149 6.94 -5.80 9.26
C ASN A 149 6.54 -4.97 8.04
N THR A 150 7.53 -4.65 7.20
CA THR A 150 7.33 -3.95 5.95
C THR A 150 7.20 -4.92 4.79
N ASP A 151 6.12 -5.69 4.76
CA ASP A 151 5.84 -6.55 3.63
C ASP A 151 5.66 -5.69 2.36
N GLY A 152 6.10 -6.20 1.21
CA GLY A 152 5.94 -5.55 -0.08
C GLY A 152 4.49 -5.67 -0.56
N ILE A 153 4.16 -6.83 -1.13
CA ILE A 153 2.81 -7.17 -1.58
C ILE A 153 2.24 -8.28 -0.69
N HIS A 154 1.18 -7.95 0.06
CA HIS A 154 0.50 -8.87 0.95
C HIS A 154 -0.84 -9.33 0.37
N ILE A 155 -1.03 -10.63 0.24
CA ILE A 155 -2.18 -11.24 -0.43
C ILE A 155 -2.87 -12.17 0.55
N THR A 156 -4.14 -11.90 0.84
CA THR A 156 -4.97 -12.78 1.69
C THR A 156 -6.37 -12.90 1.09
N SER A 157 -6.95 -14.11 1.14
CA SER A 157 -8.32 -14.37 0.66
C SER A 157 -8.64 -13.82 -0.74
N THR A 158 -7.64 -13.77 -1.62
CA THR A 158 -7.72 -13.10 -2.95
C THR A 158 -7.46 -14.10 -4.06
N GLN A 159 -8.17 -13.99 -5.18
CA GLN A 159 -8.10 -14.95 -6.28
C GLN A 159 -7.67 -14.31 -7.61
N ASN A 160 -7.00 -15.09 -8.45
CA ASN A 160 -6.56 -14.71 -9.81
C ASN A 160 -5.65 -13.47 -9.79
N ILE A 161 -4.46 -13.64 -9.21
CA ILE A 161 -3.46 -12.59 -9.09
C ILE A 161 -2.35 -12.79 -10.12
N ASN A 162 -1.99 -11.72 -10.82
CA ASN A 162 -0.86 -11.68 -11.74
C ASN A 162 0.09 -10.54 -11.37
N LEU A 163 1.27 -10.87 -10.87
CA LEU A 163 2.34 -9.95 -10.55
C LEU A 163 3.44 -10.08 -11.61
N ASP A 164 3.86 -8.97 -12.20
CA ASP A 164 4.85 -9.00 -13.28
C ASP A 164 5.80 -7.79 -13.28
N HIS A 165 7.10 -8.01 -13.45
CA HIS A 165 8.12 -6.94 -13.49
C HIS A 165 8.12 -6.03 -12.24
N CYS A 166 8.06 -6.61 -11.04
CA CYS A 166 8.12 -5.86 -9.79
C CYS A 166 9.52 -5.93 -9.15
N ASN A 167 10.01 -4.79 -8.68
CA ASN A 167 11.24 -4.68 -7.89
C ASN A 167 10.91 -4.29 -6.45
N ILE A 168 11.15 -5.18 -5.51
CA ILE A 168 10.69 -5.07 -4.12
C ILE A 168 11.86 -5.31 -3.17
N GLY A 169 12.20 -4.31 -2.37
CA GLY A 169 13.22 -4.40 -1.33
C GLY A 169 12.72 -3.78 -0.03
N THR A 170 12.58 -4.57 1.01
CA THR A 170 11.98 -4.13 2.29
C THR A 170 12.67 -4.80 3.47
N GLY A 171 12.19 -4.56 4.69
CA GLY A 171 12.65 -5.27 5.89
C GLY A 171 11.86 -6.51 6.29
N ASP A 172 10.92 -6.97 5.43
CA ASP A 172 10.15 -8.20 5.69
C ASP A 172 9.88 -8.92 4.36
N ASP A 173 8.77 -9.65 4.25
CA ASP A 173 8.41 -10.40 3.04
C ASP A 173 8.31 -9.50 1.79
N CYS A 174 8.91 -9.95 0.69
CA CYS A 174 8.78 -9.32 -0.62
C CYS A 174 7.34 -9.46 -1.13
N ILE A 175 6.86 -10.70 -1.14
CA ILE A 175 5.48 -11.06 -1.44
C ILE A 175 5.06 -12.08 -0.38
N SER A 176 4.01 -11.78 0.37
CA SER A 176 3.45 -12.65 1.39
C SER A 176 2.08 -13.16 0.94
N ILE A 177 1.97 -14.48 0.75
CA ILE A 177 0.74 -15.17 0.33
C ILE A 177 0.17 -15.90 1.53
N VAL A 178 -1.02 -15.51 1.95
CA VAL A 178 -1.67 -15.95 3.20
C VAL A 178 -2.98 -16.66 2.88
N ASP A 179 -3.56 -17.30 3.89
CA ASP A 179 -4.82 -18.03 3.89
C ASP A 179 -5.89 -17.48 2.95
N GLY A 180 -6.46 -18.39 2.17
CA GLY A 180 -7.52 -18.11 1.21
C GLY A 180 -7.05 -17.51 -0.11
N ALA A 181 -5.76 -17.20 -0.29
CA ALA A 181 -5.23 -16.80 -1.59
C ALA A 181 -5.23 -17.97 -2.58
N GLN A 182 -5.68 -17.72 -3.82
CA GLN A 182 -5.75 -18.74 -4.88
C GLN A 182 -5.24 -18.19 -6.21
N THR A 183 -4.55 -19.04 -6.98
CA THR A 183 -4.08 -18.70 -8.34
C THR A 183 -3.21 -17.44 -8.35
N VAL A 184 -2.03 -17.53 -7.74
CA VAL A 184 -1.03 -16.46 -7.75
C VAL A 184 0.03 -16.77 -8.81
N LYS A 185 0.13 -15.91 -9.83
CA LYS A 185 1.22 -15.94 -10.80
C LYS A 185 2.14 -14.76 -10.52
N ALA A 186 3.42 -15.03 -10.33
CA ALA A 186 4.45 -14.02 -10.12
C ALA A 186 5.60 -14.27 -11.10
N THR A 187 5.85 -13.31 -12.00
CA THR A 187 6.90 -13.39 -13.02
C THR A 187 7.79 -12.15 -12.98
N ASN A 188 9.07 -12.30 -13.31
CA ASN A 188 10.03 -11.18 -13.35
C ASN A 188 10.05 -10.36 -12.05
N ILE A 189 10.06 -11.03 -10.90
CA ILE A 189 10.12 -10.39 -9.59
C ILE A 189 11.56 -10.32 -9.12
N SER A 190 12.02 -9.12 -8.80
CA SER A 190 13.25 -8.91 -8.05
C SER A 190 12.90 -8.66 -6.59
N CYS A 191 13.41 -9.50 -5.69
CA CYS A 191 13.21 -9.39 -4.25
C CYS A 191 14.56 -9.20 -3.56
N GLY A 192 14.68 -8.17 -2.72
CA GLY A 192 15.86 -7.98 -1.88
C GLY A 192 16.16 -6.50 -1.60
N PRO A 193 16.49 -6.13 -0.35
CA PRO A 193 16.55 -6.97 0.86
C PRO A 193 15.17 -7.45 1.33
N GLY A 194 15.13 -8.27 2.39
CA GLY A 194 13.90 -8.79 3.00
C GLY A 194 13.89 -10.32 3.13
N HIS A 195 12.71 -10.89 3.36
CA HIS A 195 12.53 -12.32 3.64
C HIS A 195 12.15 -13.16 2.40
N GLY A 196 12.10 -12.53 1.23
CA GLY A 196 11.76 -13.15 -0.05
C GLY A 196 10.26 -13.37 -0.21
N ILE A 197 9.88 -14.30 -1.10
CA ILE A 197 8.48 -14.67 -1.31
C ILE A 197 8.11 -15.74 -0.28
N LYS A 198 7.07 -15.50 0.53
CA LYS A 198 6.60 -16.43 1.55
C LYS A 198 5.18 -16.91 1.26
N TYR A 199 4.98 -18.19 1.51
CA TYR A 199 3.67 -18.80 1.59
C TYR A 199 3.41 -19.14 3.06
N MET A 200 2.46 -18.42 3.67
CA MET A 200 2.02 -18.67 5.03
C MET A 200 0.82 -19.62 4.96
N THR A 201 0.99 -20.83 5.47
CA THR A 201 -0.12 -21.76 5.69
C THR A 201 -0.74 -21.52 7.08
N PRO A 202 -2.03 -21.85 7.27
CA PRO A 202 -2.69 -21.77 8.58
C PRO A 202 -1.99 -22.62 9.66
#